data_AF-A0A4Q5X9S6-F1
#
_entry.id   AF-A0A4Q5X9S6-F1
#
_cell.length_a   1.000
_cell.length_b   1.000
_cell.length_c   1.000
_cell.angle_alpha   90.00
_cell.angle_beta   90.00
_cell.angle_gamma   90.00
#
_symmetry.space_group_name_H-M   'P 1'
#
loop_
_entity.id
_entity.type
_entity.pdbx_description
1 polymer ?
#
loop_
_entity_poly.entity_id
_entity_poly.type
_entity_poly.pdbx_seq_one_letter_code
_entity_poly.pdbx_strand_id
1 'polypeptide(L)'
;MRRILMVLRGEIDAERLAQRWEALAPATSDEQWAICYQLPPGQDGLVESLDAQRALTKALREAQGAAAERVPVFVACERDGERLADCARAWGATEVLG
;
A
#
# COMPACT_ATOMS: atom_id res chain seq x y z
N MET A 1 8.66 17.30 4.52
CA MET A 1 8.67 15.95 3.93
C MET A 1 7.24 15.43 3.95
N ARG A 2 6.62 15.24 2.79
CA ARG A 2 5.25 14.70 2.68
C ARG A 2 5.32 13.18 2.78
N ARG A 3 4.38 12.58 3.50
CA ARG A 3 4.25 11.13 3.67
C ARG A 3 2.89 10.72 3.12
N ILE A 4 2.88 10.14 1.94
CA ILE A 4 1.67 9.75 1.22
C ILE A 4 1.41 8.24 1.39
N LEU A 5 0.26 7.89 1.94
CA LEU A 5 -0.21 6.50 2.04
C LEU A 5 -1.17 6.22 0.89
N MET A 6 -0.79 5.36 -0.04
CA MET A 6 -1.64 4.91 -1.13
C MET A 6 -2.47 3.71 -0.69
N VAL A 7 -3.79 3.80 -0.83
CA VAL A 7 -4.74 2.75 -0.48
C VAL A 7 -5.10 1.96 -1.73
N LEU A 8 -4.90 0.65 -1.67
CA LEU A 8 -5.25 -0.28 -2.72
C LEU A 8 -6.42 -1.16 -2.29
N ARG A 9 -7.35 -1.39 -3.20
CA ARG A 9 -8.57 -2.19 -2.99
C ARG A 9 -8.77 -3.12 -4.18
N GLY A 10 -9.38 -4.27 -3.93
CA GLY A 10 -9.65 -5.28 -4.96
C GLY A 10 -8.44 -6.14 -5.24
N GLU A 11 -8.45 -6.87 -6.37
CA GLU A 11 -7.37 -7.80 -6.69
C GLU A 11 -6.01 -7.10 -6.88
N ILE A 12 -4.95 -7.80 -6.45
CA ILE A 12 -3.57 -7.33 -6.62
C ILE A 12 -3.14 -7.61 -8.05
N ASP A 13 -3.03 -6.56 -8.84
CA ASP A 13 -2.52 -6.57 -10.22
C ASP A 13 -1.23 -5.75 -10.27
N ALA A 14 -0.12 -6.39 -10.65
CA ALA A 14 1.20 -5.77 -10.67
C ALA A 14 1.32 -4.68 -11.74
N GLU A 15 0.69 -4.86 -12.89
CA GLU A 15 0.71 -3.88 -13.98
C GLU A 15 -0.09 -2.65 -13.58
N ARG A 16 -1.28 -2.86 -12.99
CA ARG A 16 -2.11 -1.77 -12.49
C ARG A 16 -1.46 -1.03 -11.33
N LEU A 17 -0.74 -1.74 -10.46
CA LEU A 17 0.04 -1.15 -9.37
C LEU A 17 1.17 -0.27 -9.92
N ALA A 18 1.91 -0.76 -10.92
CA ALA A 18 2.96 0.01 -11.59
C ALA A 18 2.39 1.28 -12.22
N GLN A 19 1.31 1.16 -12.99
CA GLN A 19 0.64 2.30 -13.63
C GLN A 19 0.13 3.33 -12.62
N ARG A 20 -0.51 2.88 -11.53
CA ARG A 20 -0.98 3.77 -10.46
C ARG A 20 0.17 4.46 -9.76
N TRP A 21 1.26 3.75 -9.49
CA TRP A 21 2.44 4.32 -8.88
C TRP A 21 3.10 5.36 -9.79
N GLU A 22 3.32 5.05 -11.07
CA GLU A 22 3.87 6.01 -12.03
C GLU A 22 2.99 7.26 -12.20
N ALA A 23 1.66 7.10 -12.16
CA ALA A 23 0.73 8.22 -12.27
C ALA A 23 0.69 9.09 -11.00
N LEU A 24 0.84 8.49 -9.82
CA LEU A 24 0.61 9.15 -8.53
C LEU A 24 1.86 9.53 -7.78
N ALA A 25 2.98 8.83 -7.99
CA ALA A 25 4.27 9.14 -7.39
C ALA A 25 5.13 9.95 -8.38
N PRO A 26 4.86 11.26 -8.58
CA PRO A 26 5.85 12.09 -9.22
C PRO A 26 7.10 11.99 -8.36
N ALA A 27 8.21 11.59 -8.98
CA ALA A 27 9.49 11.41 -8.30
C ALA A 27 10.04 12.77 -7.83
N THR A 28 9.41 13.36 -6.82
CA THR A 28 9.90 14.55 -6.13
C THR A 28 10.71 14.10 -4.92
N SER A 29 11.83 14.76 -4.65
CA SER A 29 12.78 14.33 -3.61
C SER A 29 12.21 14.36 -2.18
N ASP A 30 11.09 15.05 -1.98
CA ASP A 30 10.57 15.40 -0.66
C ASP A 30 9.36 14.54 -0.23
N GLU A 31 8.94 13.61 -1.09
CA GLU A 31 7.83 12.70 -0.88
C GLU A 31 8.31 11.30 -0.48
N GLN A 32 7.72 10.78 0.60
CA GLN A 32 7.81 9.38 0.98
C GLN A 32 6.48 8.70 0.74
N TRP A 33 6.54 7.45 0.32
CA TRP A 33 5.37 6.69 -0.08
C TRP A 33 5.29 5.39 0.71
N ALA A 34 4.08 5.00 1.06
CA ALA A 34 3.73 3.70 1.60
C ALA A 34 2.45 3.19 0.94
N ILE A 35 2.23 1.88 0.99
CA ILE A 35 1.02 1.25 0.48
C ILE A 35 0.26 0.64 1.65
N CYS A 36 -1.04 0.90 1.72
CA CYS A 36 -1.99 0.17 2.54
C CYS A 36 -2.91 -0.61 1.63
N TYR A 37 -2.92 -1.93 1.75
CA TYR A 37 -3.87 -2.77 1.03
C TYR A 37 -5.04 -3.14 1.93
N GLN A 38 -6.23 -2.86 1.44
CA GLN A 38 -7.46 -3.23 2.10
C GLN A 38 -7.90 -4.62 1.65
N LEU A 39 -7.92 -5.55 2.60
CA LEU A 39 -8.46 -6.89 2.36
C LEU A 39 -9.96 -6.82 2.03
N PRO A 40 -10.43 -7.67 1.10
CA PRO A 40 -11.85 -7.83 0.82
C PRO A 40 -12.65 -8.21 2.07
N PRO A 41 -13.97 -7.89 2.13
CA PRO A 41 -14.84 -8.35 3.20
C PRO A 41 -14.77 -9.87 3.39
N GLY A 42 -14.66 -10.31 4.64
CA GLY A 42 -14.52 -11.73 4.99
C GLY A 42 -13.08 -12.26 4.94
N GLN A 43 -12.09 -11.43 4.55
CA GLN A 43 -10.67 -11.74 4.68
C GLN A 43 -10.05 -10.86 5.78
N ASP A 44 -9.89 -11.42 6.97
CA ASP A 44 -9.34 -10.68 8.12
C ASP A 44 -8.38 -11.51 8.99
N GLY A 45 -8.01 -12.70 8.51
CA GLY A 45 -7.07 -13.58 9.16
C GLY A 45 -5.61 -13.20 8.91
N LEU A 46 -4.75 -13.77 9.74
CA LEU A 46 -3.30 -13.58 9.66
C LEU A 46 -2.73 -14.13 8.35
N VAL A 47 -3.27 -15.25 7.86
CA VAL A 47 -2.78 -15.92 6.64
C VAL A 47 -3.03 -15.03 5.43
N GLU A 48 -4.27 -14.56 5.26
CA GLU A 48 -4.69 -13.68 4.16
C GLU A 48 -3.89 -12.37 4.18
N SER A 49 -3.64 -11.83 5.38
CA SER A 49 -2.83 -10.62 5.55
C SER A 49 -1.38 -10.82 5.09
N LEU A 50 -0.76 -11.94 5.47
CA LEU A 50 0.61 -12.27 5.08
C LEU A 50 0.72 -12.56 3.57
N ASP A 51 -0.26 -13.25 3.00
CA ASP A 51 -0.28 -13.57 1.58
C ASP A 51 -0.47 -12.30 0.73
N ALA A 52 -1.37 -11.41 1.13
CA ALA A 52 -1.55 -10.11 0.47
C ALA A 52 -0.27 -9.26 0.55
N GLN A 53 0.36 -9.19 1.72
CA GLN A 53 1.62 -8.46 1.88
C GLN A 53 2.72 -9.02 0.96
N ARG A 54 2.88 -10.35 0.90
CA ARG A 54 3.85 -11.00 0.02
C ARG A 54 3.58 -10.71 -1.45
N ALA A 55 2.32 -10.81 -1.87
CA ALA A 55 1.92 -10.55 -3.25
C ALA A 55 2.20 -9.09 -3.65
N LEU A 56 1.90 -8.13 -2.79
CA LEU A 56 2.20 -6.70 -3.03
C LEU A 56 3.69 -6.42 -3.08
N THR A 57 4.47 -6.93 -2.13
CA THR A 57 5.92 -6.75 -2.15
C THR A 57 6.53 -7.35 -3.41
N LYS A 58 6.04 -8.51 -3.87
CA LYS A 58 6.47 -9.11 -5.13
C LYS A 58 6.10 -8.22 -6.32
N ALA A 59 4.85 -7.78 -6.42
CA ALA A 59 4.39 -6.89 -7.49
C ALA A 59 5.19 -5.57 -7.54
N LEU A 60 5.50 -4.98 -6.39
CA LEU A 60 6.34 -3.78 -6.29
C LEU A 60 7.76 -4.03 -6.79
N ARG A 61 8.36 -5.17 -6.46
CA ARG A 61 9.69 -5.55 -6.96
C ARG A 61 9.69 -5.70 -8.48
N GLU A 62 8.65 -6.29 -9.05
CA GLU A 62 8.51 -6.42 -10.50
C GLU A 62 8.36 -5.05 -11.18
N ALA A 63 7.62 -4.13 -10.55
CA ALA A 63 7.39 -2.78 -11.08
C ALA A 63 8.56 -1.80 -10.90
N GLN A 64 9.28 -1.87 -9.77
CA GLN A 64 10.22 -0.82 -9.33
C GLN A 64 11.64 -1.35 -9.04
N GLY A 65 11.88 -2.65 -9.21
CA GLY A 65 13.16 -3.27 -8.92
C GLY A 65 13.59 -3.03 -7.47
N ALA A 66 14.85 -2.63 -7.28
CA ALA A 66 15.43 -2.40 -5.95
C ALA A 66 14.76 -1.26 -5.16
N ALA A 67 14.05 -0.33 -5.81
CA ALA A 67 13.37 0.76 -5.14
C ALA A 67 12.17 0.28 -4.29
N ALA A 68 11.62 -0.91 -4.61
CA ALA A 68 10.51 -1.51 -3.88
C ALA A 68 10.82 -1.75 -2.39
N GLU A 69 12.08 -2.03 -2.03
CA GLU A 69 12.49 -2.29 -0.64
C GLU A 69 12.34 -1.07 0.27
N ARG A 70 12.18 0.13 -0.31
CA ARG A 70 12.03 1.38 0.43
C ARG A 70 10.57 1.75 0.68
N VAL A 71 9.62 0.97 0.15
CA VAL A 71 8.18 1.25 0.25
C VAL A 71 7.56 0.34 1.32
N PRO A 72 7.14 0.89 2.47
CA PRO A 72 6.42 0.11 3.48
C PRO A 72 5.08 -0.37 2.93
N VAL A 73 4.76 -1.64 3.18
CA VAL A 73 3.46 -2.24 2.83
C VAL A 73 2.73 -2.62 4.11
N PHE A 74 1.54 -2.07 4.27
CA PHE A 74 0.59 -2.38 5.33
C PHE A 74 -0.59 -3.14 4.75
N VAL A 75 -1.15 -4.06 5.52
CA VAL A 75 -2.40 -4.74 5.17
C VAL A 75 -3.43 -4.43 6.25
N ALA A 76 -4.59 -3.94 5.84
CA ALA A 76 -5.70 -3.58 6.70
C ALA A 76 -6.93 -4.40 6.29
N CYS A 77 -7.68 -4.90 7.27
CA CYS A 77 -9.04 -5.36 7.07
C CYS A 77 -9.97 -4.28 7.65
N GLU A 78 -10.79 -3.63 6.82
CA GLU A 78 -11.73 -2.62 7.33
C GLU A 78 -12.80 -3.31 8.18
N ARG A 79 -12.66 -3.18 9.51
CA ARG A 79 -13.75 -3.31 10.46
C ARG A 79 -14.11 -1.88 10.87
N ASP A 80 -15.28 -1.41 10.43
CA ASP A 80 -15.83 -0.09 10.75
C ASP A 80 -14.91 1.11 10.40
N GLY A 81 -14.04 0.97 9.40
CA GLY A 81 -13.15 2.04 8.91
C GLY A 81 -11.92 2.35 9.80
N GLU A 82 -11.80 1.71 10.97
CA GLU A 82 -10.74 2.04 11.94
C GLU A 82 -9.34 1.64 11.48
N ARG A 83 -9.22 0.50 10.79
CA ARG A 83 -7.90 -0.08 10.49
C ARG A 83 -7.09 0.68 9.45
N LEU A 84 -7.74 1.32 8.48
CA LEU A 84 -7.04 2.17 7.53
C LEU A 84 -6.48 3.42 8.23
N ALA A 85 -7.25 4.01 9.14
CA ALA A 85 -6.82 5.14 9.94
C ALA A 85 -5.63 4.76 10.84
N ASP A 86 -5.60 3.53 11.37
CA ASP A 86 -4.48 3.02 12.13
C ASP A 86 -3.21 2.85 11.28
N CYS A 87 -3.32 2.34 10.05
CA CYS A 87 -2.19 2.30 9.12
C CYS A 87 -1.65 3.71 8.81
N ALA A 88 -2.54 4.66 8.51
CA ALA A 88 -2.18 6.04 8.26
C ALA A 88 -1.46 6.67 9.47
N ARG A 89 -2.00 6.47 10.68
CA ARG A 89 -1.43 6.98 11.93
C ARG A 89 -0.07 6.33 12.23
N ALA A 90 0.03 5.00 12.15
CA ALA A 90 1.24 4.26 12.48
C ALA A 90 2.42 4.63 11.58
N TRP A 91 2.16 4.87 10.30
CA TRP A 91 3.21 5.31 9.37
C TRP A 91 3.48 6.82 9.41
N GLY A 92 2.57 7.60 9.99
CA GLY A 92 2.64 9.07 10.02
C GLY A 92 2.29 9.69 8.68
N ALA A 93 1.28 9.16 7.99
CA ALA A 93 0.79 9.71 6.73
C ALA A 93 0.35 11.16 6.94
N THR A 94 0.85 12.06 6.09
CA THR A 94 0.33 13.43 5.98
C THR A 94 -0.81 13.51 4.96
N GLU A 95 -0.93 12.50 4.11
CA GLU A 95 -1.94 12.41 3.05
C GLU A 95 -2.27 10.94 2.74
N VAL A 96 -3.52 10.68 2.37
CA VAL A 96 -4.03 9.34 2.04
C VAL A 96 -4.72 9.40 0.67
N LEU A 97 -4.32 8.55 -0.27
CA LEU A 97 -4.87 8.45 -1.63
C LEU A 97 -5.55 7.09 -1.84
N GLY A 98 -6.54 6.96 -2.74
CA GLY A 98 -7.28 5.70 -3.00
C GLY A 98 -7.49 5.38 -4.49
#